data_AF-A0A9P6AEZ5-F1
#
_entry.id   AF-A0A9P6AEZ5-F1
#
_cell.length_a   1.000
_cell.length_b   1.000
_cell.length_c   1.000
_cell.angle_alpha   90.00
_cell.angle_beta   90.00
_cell.angle_gamma   90.00
#
_symmetry.space_group_name_H-M   'P 1'
#
loop_
_entity.id
_entity.type
_entity.pdbx_description
1 polymer ?
#
loop_
_entity_poly.entity_id
_entity_poly.type
_entity_poly.pdbx_seq_one_letter_code
_entity_poly.pdbx_strand_id
1 'polypeptide(L)'
;MSWFLCPLGIGDLQKGECFSNMDYIIFSALRGYSPPSLVLSYDLICQYWTKIRQHMPWLPPELQVDLDKLSVKLFLPKLHTLAHKSECSVLYSLNFTPGVGRTDGEGIEWEWAEINIAANSTKEMSEGAHDDMLDDLLGDKNFQKEIGLGKSLLMKLKTAQVESAKHVEQFESFTGGLDPVMVQEYENAILAWEADCSKPNPDYVRSSSKTQADVQLELLESEQSHLSLTGGHAIHDTSVTLFLCVGLEIEEAQYVYMPEMASLITVDIITDTPLSPESSLLFLPHALNPELQISPLAKSLAEMSAKLRFAQALDSLAEVQRSLCMLSHLLSYKHCEVQGQHLNTQARTLLDKADGKTKLAAERYHCAQQAYLQLMGSGEWENTLKVLDQGDVRVLSEHEDGGHNVRSGPHKGHQ
;
A
#
# COMPACT_ATOMS: atom_id res chain seq x y z
N MET A 1 18.90 -8.00 -13.11
CA MET A 1 18.34 -8.32 -14.42
C MET A 1 18.62 -7.16 -15.39
N SER A 2 18.78 -7.44 -16.69
CA SER A 2 18.70 -6.44 -17.77
C SER A 2 17.57 -6.89 -18.67
N TRP A 3 16.80 -5.95 -19.21
CA TRP A 3 15.57 -6.24 -19.93
C TRP A 3 15.58 -5.49 -21.26
N PHE A 4 14.95 -6.07 -22.27
CA PHE A 4 14.89 -5.52 -23.62
C PHE A 4 13.44 -5.34 -24.01
N LEU A 5 13.18 -4.36 -24.85
CA LEU A 5 11.87 -4.18 -25.46
C LEU A 5 11.68 -5.28 -26.50
N CYS A 6 10.61 -6.05 -26.34
CA CYS A 6 10.32 -7.19 -27.20
C CYS A 6 9.72 -6.70 -28.53
N PRO A 7 10.13 -7.26 -29.69
CA PRO A 7 9.42 -7.04 -30.94
C PRO A 7 7.93 -7.39 -30.78
N LEU A 8 7.04 -6.56 -31.32
CA LEU A 8 5.58 -6.68 -31.16
C LEU A 8 5.07 -6.55 -29.71
N GLY A 9 5.93 -6.14 -28.77
CA GLY A 9 5.61 -5.97 -27.35
C GLY A 9 5.21 -4.54 -26.96
N ILE A 10 4.94 -3.68 -27.94
CA ILE A 10 4.56 -2.28 -27.76
C ILE A 10 3.30 -2.03 -28.59
N GLY A 11 2.36 -1.27 -28.04
CA GLY A 11 1.13 -0.90 -28.75
C GLY A 11 0.41 0.25 -28.09
N ASP A 12 -0.32 1.01 -28.90
CA ASP A 12 -1.04 2.20 -28.46
C ASP A 12 -2.31 1.86 -27.67
N LEU A 13 -2.53 2.62 -26.60
CA LEU A 13 -3.70 2.49 -25.75
C LEU A 13 -4.80 3.50 -26.17
N GLN A 14 -5.92 2.99 -26.68
CA GLN A 14 -6.99 3.83 -27.26
C GLN A 14 -7.76 4.69 -26.24
N LYS A 15 -7.88 4.27 -24.97
CA LYS A 15 -8.59 5.00 -23.88
C LYS A 15 -8.01 4.65 -22.50
N GLY A 16 -6.68 4.74 -22.38
CA GLY A 16 -5.97 4.24 -21.19
C GLY A 16 -5.88 2.72 -21.17
N GLU A 17 -5.55 2.16 -20.00
CA GLU A 17 -5.35 0.73 -19.82
C GLU A 17 -6.65 -0.06 -20.01
N CYS A 18 -6.81 -0.65 -21.20
CA CYS A 18 -7.88 -1.59 -21.50
C CYS A 18 -7.29 -2.99 -21.63
N PHE A 19 -7.94 -3.98 -21.01
CA PHE A 19 -7.48 -5.37 -21.04
C PHE A 19 -7.36 -5.93 -22.47
N SER A 20 -8.20 -5.50 -23.40
CA SER A 20 -8.13 -5.94 -24.80
C SER A 20 -6.80 -5.59 -25.48
N ASN A 21 -6.24 -4.41 -25.17
CA ASN A 21 -4.98 -3.97 -25.75
C ASN A 21 -3.83 -4.79 -25.15
N MET A 22 -3.87 -5.01 -23.83
CA MET A 22 -2.87 -5.82 -23.12
C MET A 22 -2.90 -7.28 -23.58
N ASP A 23 -4.09 -7.87 -23.77
CA ASP A 23 -4.23 -9.20 -24.34
C ASP A 23 -3.52 -9.28 -25.70
N TYR A 24 -3.83 -8.35 -26.60
CA TYR A 24 -3.20 -8.33 -27.92
C TYR A 24 -1.68 -8.16 -27.85
N ILE A 25 -1.18 -7.21 -27.05
CA ILE A 25 0.27 -6.92 -26.93
C ILE A 25 1.03 -8.13 -26.34
N ILE A 26 0.55 -8.68 -25.22
CA ILE A 26 1.21 -9.80 -24.53
C ILE A 26 1.25 -11.02 -25.44
N PHE A 27 0.13 -11.43 -26.04
CA PHE A 27 0.09 -12.63 -26.86
C PHE A 27 0.71 -12.44 -28.25
N SER A 28 0.77 -11.21 -28.76
CA SER A 28 1.57 -10.88 -29.95
C SER A 28 3.06 -11.02 -29.66
N ALA A 29 3.55 -10.55 -28.51
CA ALA A 29 4.94 -10.73 -28.09
C ALA A 29 5.29 -12.20 -27.83
N LEU A 30 4.33 -13.01 -27.36
CA LEU A 30 4.52 -14.46 -27.19
C LEU A 30 4.40 -15.23 -28.50
N ARG A 31 3.96 -14.60 -29.59
CA ARG A 31 3.76 -15.29 -30.87
C ARG A 31 5.08 -15.85 -31.39
N GLY A 32 5.14 -17.16 -31.54
CA GLY A 32 6.37 -17.86 -31.99
C GLY A 32 7.37 -18.16 -30.87
N TYR A 33 7.06 -17.78 -29.61
CA TYR A 33 7.84 -18.11 -28.43
C TYR A 33 7.01 -19.01 -27.50
N SER A 34 7.58 -20.14 -27.08
CA SER A 34 6.94 -21.04 -26.12
C SER A 34 7.84 -21.22 -24.89
N PRO A 35 8.00 -20.18 -24.05
CA PRO A 35 8.88 -20.27 -22.90
C PRO A 35 8.34 -21.30 -21.90
N PRO A 36 9.22 -22.07 -21.23
CA PRO A 36 8.79 -23.04 -20.21
C PRO A 36 8.21 -22.36 -18.97
N SER A 37 8.55 -21.09 -18.73
CA SER A 37 8.00 -20.26 -17.67
C SER A 37 7.83 -18.83 -18.18
N LEU A 38 6.68 -18.24 -17.90
CA LEU A 38 6.36 -16.84 -18.17
C LEU A 38 6.26 -16.08 -16.85
N VAL A 39 6.88 -14.90 -16.80
CA VAL A 39 6.80 -13.96 -15.68
C VAL A 39 6.10 -12.72 -16.22
N LEU A 40 4.92 -12.39 -15.69
CA LEU A 40 4.16 -11.20 -16.07
C LEU A 40 4.11 -10.22 -14.90
N SER A 41 4.64 -9.02 -15.13
CA SER A 41 4.52 -7.89 -14.23
C SER A 41 3.58 -6.87 -14.86
N TYR A 42 2.53 -6.48 -14.15
CA TYR A 42 1.56 -5.49 -14.63
C TYR A 42 0.84 -4.86 -13.45
N ASP A 43 0.64 -3.54 -13.47
CA ASP A 43 0.02 -2.79 -12.37
C ASP A 43 -1.36 -3.31 -12.01
N LEU A 44 -2.13 -3.79 -12.98
CA LEU A 44 -3.47 -4.34 -12.73
C LEU A 44 -3.51 -5.87 -12.81
N ILE A 45 -2.37 -6.57 -12.63
CA ILE A 45 -2.29 -8.03 -12.83
C ILE A 45 -3.31 -8.79 -11.98
N CYS A 46 -3.56 -8.34 -10.75
CA CYS A 46 -4.45 -9.01 -9.80
C CYS A 46 -5.93 -8.96 -10.25
N GLN A 47 -6.29 -8.02 -11.13
CA GLN A 47 -7.61 -7.93 -11.73
C GLN A 47 -7.60 -8.57 -13.12
N TYR A 48 -6.61 -8.23 -13.93
CA TYR A 48 -6.44 -8.68 -15.31
C TYR A 48 -6.39 -10.21 -15.42
N TRP A 49 -5.50 -10.85 -14.65
CA TRP A 49 -5.27 -12.29 -14.79
C TRP A 49 -6.48 -13.14 -14.39
N THR A 50 -7.32 -12.64 -13.47
CA THR A 50 -8.56 -13.35 -13.09
C THR A 50 -9.54 -13.49 -14.27
N LYS A 51 -9.44 -12.58 -15.26
CA LYS A 51 -10.31 -12.52 -16.44
C LYS A 51 -9.67 -13.11 -17.70
N ILE A 52 -8.37 -13.42 -17.70
CA ILE A 52 -7.62 -13.83 -18.90
C ILE A 52 -8.24 -15.03 -19.63
N ARG A 53 -8.77 -16.01 -18.87
CA ARG A 53 -9.43 -17.21 -19.43
C ARG A 53 -10.70 -16.86 -20.19
N GLN A 54 -11.40 -15.79 -19.80
CA GLN A 54 -12.60 -15.30 -20.47
C GLN A 54 -12.25 -14.57 -21.77
N HIS A 55 -11.09 -13.90 -21.81
CA HIS A 55 -10.64 -13.11 -22.96
C HIS A 55 -9.91 -13.96 -24.00
N MET A 56 -9.25 -15.07 -23.60
CA MET A 56 -8.47 -15.92 -24.52
C MET A 56 -9.24 -16.32 -25.79
N PRO A 57 -10.53 -16.70 -25.74
CA PRO A 57 -11.29 -17.04 -26.95
C PRO A 57 -11.58 -15.85 -27.87
N TRP A 58 -11.45 -14.61 -27.40
CA TRP A 58 -11.66 -13.39 -28.20
C TRP A 58 -10.47 -13.04 -29.07
N LEU A 59 -9.28 -13.58 -28.75
CA LEU A 59 -8.08 -13.35 -29.53
C LEU A 59 -8.12 -14.12 -30.86
N PRO A 60 -7.44 -13.62 -31.91
CA PRO A 60 -7.20 -14.38 -33.13
C PRO A 60 -6.61 -15.77 -32.81
N PRO A 61 -7.02 -16.85 -33.50
CA PRO A 61 -6.56 -18.21 -33.22
C PRO A 61 -5.03 -18.36 -33.15
N GLU A 62 -4.29 -17.53 -33.88
CA GLU A 62 -2.83 -17.52 -33.94
C GLU A 62 -2.17 -16.97 -32.66
N LEU A 63 -2.91 -16.23 -31.85
CA LEU A 63 -2.47 -15.64 -30.58
C LEU A 63 -3.01 -16.41 -29.36
N GLN A 64 -3.93 -17.35 -29.56
CA GLN A 64 -4.47 -18.15 -28.46
C GLN A 64 -3.42 -19.12 -27.93
N VAL A 65 -3.24 -19.12 -26.61
CA VAL A 65 -2.33 -20.04 -25.91
C VAL A 65 -3.06 -20.93 -24.93
N ASP A 66 -2.55 -22.16 -24.79
CA ASP A 66 -3.02 -23.10 -23.78
C ASP A 66 -2.44 -22.71 -22.41
N LEU A 67 -3.22 -21.94 -21.64
CA LEU A 67 -2.82 -21.44 -20.33
C LEU A 67 -2.51 -22.55 -19.33
N ASP A 68 -3.02 -23.78 -19.52
CA ASP A 68 -2.79 -24.89 -18.59
C ASP A 68 -1.41 -25.54 -18.80
N LYS A 69 -0.78 -25.30 -19.96
CA LYS A 69 0.58 -25.75 -20.26
C LYS A 69 1.64 -24.69 -19.97
N LEU A 70 1.22 -23.46 -19.66
CA LEU A 70 2.11 -22.34 -19.43
C LEU A 70 2.30 -22.15 -17.92
N SER A 71 3.53 -22.33 -17.43
CA SER A 71 3.88 -21.96 -16.06
C SER A 71 3.97 -20.44 -15.96
N VAL A 72 2.93 -19.79 -15.44
CA VAL A 72 2.87 -18.33 -15.32
C VAL A 72 3.08 -17.90 -13.87
N LYS A 73 3.98 -16.93 -13.67
CA LYS A 73 4.17 -16.21 -12.42
C LYS A 73 3.75 -14.75 -12.60
N LEU A 74 3.01 -14.21 -11.65
CA LEU A 74 2.34 -12.92 -11.75
C LEU A 74 2.89 -11.96 -10.71
N PHE A 75 3.06 -10.69 -11.09
CA PHE A 75 3.72 -9.70 -10.26
C PHE A 75 3.11 -8.32 -10.37
N LEU A 76 3.17 -7.61 -9.23
CA LEU A 76 2.98 -6.18 -9.19
C LEU A 76 4.35 -5.51 -9.13
N PRO A 77 4.58 -4.46 -9.92
CA PRO A 77 5.70 -3.56 -9.69
C PRO A 77 5.67 -3.01 -8.26
N LYS A 78 6.86 -2.82 -7.67
CA LYS A 78 7.00 -2.54 -6.23
C LYS A 78 6.33 -1.24 -5.78
N LEU A 79 6.37 -0.19 -6.59
CA LEU A 79 5.74 1.09 -6.29
C LEU A 79 4.22 0.98 -6.33
N HIS A 80 3.70 0.24 -7.32
CA HIS A 80 2.27 0.06 -7.53
C HIS A 80 1.64 -0.86 -6.48
N THR A 81 2.41 -1.79 -5.93
CA THR A 81 1.98 -2.71 -4.86
C THR A 81 1.30 -1.99 -3.68
N LEU A 82 1.71 -0.76 -3.34
CA LEU A 82 1.14 0.03 -2.24
C LEU A 82 -0.30 0.51 -2.50
N ALA A 83 -0.70 0.62 -3.77
CA ALA A 83 -2.05 1.02 -4.17
C ALA A 83 -3.03 -0.18 -4.22
N HIS A 84 -2.55 -1.39 -3.92
CA HIS A 84 -3.33 -2.61 -3.94
C HIS A 84 -3.72 -3.05 -2.54
N LYS A 85 -4.65 -4.02 -2.46
CA LYS A 85 -4.97 -4.70 -1.22
C LYS A 85 -3.71 -5.32 -0.60
N SER A 86 -3.66 -5.40 0.72
CA SER A 86 -2.52 -5.98 1.45
C SER A 86 -2.21 -7.41 1.03
N GLU A 87 -3.19 -8.17 0.55
CA GLU A 87 -2.98 -9.51 -0.02
C GLU A 87 -2.06 -9.51 -1.24
N CYS A 88 -2.20 -8.48 -2.08
CA CYS A 88 -1.47 -8.39 -3.32
C CYS A 88 0.02 -8.16 -3.11
N SER A 89 0.41 -7.50 -2.00
CA SER A 89 1.81 -7.21 -1.70
C SER A 89 2.63 -8.43 -1.32
N VAL A 90 1.98 -9.51 -0.90
CA VAL A 90 2.62 -10.79 -0.61
C VAL A 90 2.48 -11.74 -1.80
N LEU A 91 1.25 -11.90 -2.32
CA LEU A 91 0.96 -12.86 -3.39
C LEU A 91 1.68 -12.55 -4.72
N TYR A 92 1.81 -11.27 -5.06
CA TYR A 92 2.43 -10.82 -6.31
C TYR A 92 3.81 -10.18 -6.08
N SER A 93 4.45 -10.53 -4.97
CA SER A 93 5.74 -9.96 -4.57
C SER A 93 6.90 -10.50 -5.41
N LEU A 94 7.63 -9.59 -6.04
CA LEU A 94 8.93 -9.89 -6.67
C LEU A 94 10.01 -10.29 -5.65
N ASN A 95 9.84 -9.97 -4.36
CA ASN A 95 10.83 -10.29 -3.33
C ASN A 95 10.79 -11.76 -2.91
N PHE A 96 9.60 -12.37 -2.94
CA PHE A 96 9.37 -13.71 -2.39
C PHE A 96 9.31 -14.79 -3.47
N THR A 97 9.56 -14.45 -4.74
CA THR A 97 9.36 -15.39 -5.84
C THR A 97 10.68 -15.86 -6.46
N PRO A 98 10.95 -17.17 -6.46
CA PRO A 98 12.15 -17.72 -7.10
C PRO A 98 12.21 -17.45 -8.61
N GLY A 99 13.41 -17.13 -9.11
CA GLY A 99 13.70 -17.04 -10.55
C GLY A 99 13.53 -15.65 -11.19
N VAL A 100 13.02 -14.65 -10.46
CA VAL A 100 12.87 -13.27 -11.00
C VAL A 100 14.07 -12.36 -10.69
N GLY A 101 15.00 -12.83 -9.84
CA GLY A 101 16.14 -12.06 -9.38
C GLY A 101 15.76 -10.79 -8.61
N ARG A 102 16.75 -9.96 -8.27
CA ARG A 102 16.49 -8.66 -7.63
C ARG A 102 16.04 -7.64 -8.68
N THR A 103 14.74 -7.58 -8.93
CA THR A 103 14.08 -6.61 -9.82
C THR A 103 12.98 -5.87 -9.08
N ASP A 104 12.63 -4.66 -9.53
CA ASP A 104 11.52 -3.85 -9.00
C ASP A 104 10.27 -3.89 -9.88
N GLY A 105 10.42 -4.26 -11.16
CA GLY A 105 9.31 -4.28 -12.12
C GLY A 105 8.97 -2.91 -12.70
N GLU A 106 9.71 -1.86 -12.34
CA GLU A 106 9.41 -0.45 -12.67
C GLU A 106 10.11 0.03 -13.94
N GLY A 107 10.88 -0.83 -14.61
CA GLY A 107 11.75 -0.43 -15.71
C GLY A 107 11.01 0.25 -16.87
N ILE A 108 9.78 -0.18 -17.16
CA ILE A 108 8.98 0.38 -18.26
C ILE A 108 8.64 1.86 -18.03
N GLU A 109 8.40 2.27 -16.79
CA GLU A 109 8.09 3.65 -16.42
C GLU A 109 9.27 4.59 -16.64
N TRP A 110 10.50 4.11 -16.34
CA TRP A 110 11.71 4.90 -16.58
C TRP A 110 11.95 5.13 -18.07
N GLU A 111 11.69 4.12 -18.90
CA GLU A 111 11.83 4.25 -20.35
C GLU A 111 10.73 5.10 -20.96
N TRP A 112 9.51 4.98 -20.46
CA TRP A 112 8.44 5.87 -20.85
C TRP A 112 8.81 7.33 -20.63
N ALA A 113 9.41 7.68 -19.48
CA ALA A 113 9.90 9.04 -19.21
C ALA A 113 10.96 9.51 -20.22
N GLU A 114 11.85 8.63 -20.66
CA GLU A 114 12.87 8.95 -21.67
C GLU A 114 12.30 9.09 -23.08
N ILE A 115 11.37 8.19 -23.48
CA ILE A 115 10.69 8.24 -24.78
C ILE A 115 9.81 9.49 -24.87
N ASN A 116 9.19 9.89 -23.77
CA ASN A 116 8.33 11.07 -23.69
C ASN A 116 9.06 12.37 -24.05
N ILE A 117 10.40 12.40 -24.01
CA ILE A 117 11.20 13.52 -24.51
C ILE A 117 10.95 13.75 -26.02
N ALA A 118 10.73 12.68 -26.78
CA ALA A 118 10.44 12.73 -28.21
C ALA A 118 8.94 12.98 -28.53
N ALA A 119 8.06 13.05 -27.53
CA ALA A 119 6.62 13.19 -27.74
C ALA A 119 6.25 14.46 -28.52
N ASN A 120 6.91 15.59 -28.23
CA ASN A 120 6.64 16.84 -28.93
C ASN A 120 7.08 16.81 -30.40
N SER A 121 8.16 16.10 -30.73
CA SER A 121 8.64 15.99 -32.11
C SER A 121 7.83 15.00 -32.93
N THR A 122 7.33 13.93 -32.32
CA THR A 122 6.54 12.89 -32.99
C THR A 122 5.10 13.31 -33.22
N LYS A 123 4.56 14.24 -32.43
CA LYS A 123 3.18 14.74 -32.52
C LYS A 123 2.79 15.30 -33.90
N GLU A 124 3.71 15.95 -34.60
CA GLU A 124 3.44 16.60 -35.90
C GLU A 124 3.76 15.66 -37.09
N MET A 125 4.21 14.44 -36.82
CA MET A 125 4.54 13.45 -37.84
C MET A 125 3.26 12.79 -38.38
N SER A 126 3.30 12.30 -39.62
CA SER A 126 2.27 11.39 -40.13
C SER A 126 2.33 10.05 -39.40
N GLU A 127 1.21 9.34 -39.28
CA GLU A 127 1.09 8.03 -38.59
C GLU A 127 2.26 7.07 -38.87
N GLY A 128 2.56 6.74 -40.13
CA GLY A 128 3.68 5.83 -40.42
C GLY A 128 5.07 6.39 -40.03
N ALA A 129 5.27 7.70 -40.15
CA ALA A 129 6.54 8.33 -39.75
C ALA A 129 6.68 8.43 -38.22
N HIS A 130 5.55 8.55 -37.51
CA HIS A 130 5.49 8.48 -36.07
C HIS A 130 5.91 7.08 -35.59
N ASP A 131 5.34 6.03 -36.18
CA ASP A 131 5.64 4.64 -35.83
C ASP A 131 7.09 4.28 -36.14
N ASP A 132 7.59 4.63 -37.33
CA ASP A 132 8.98 4.41 -37.72
C ASP A 132 9.96 5.12 -36.75
N MET A 133 9.64 6.35 -36.34
CA MET A 133 10.47 7.11 -35.38
C MET A 133 10.48 6.46 -33.99
N LEU A 134 9.33 5.95 -33.52
CA LEU A 134 9.27 5.23 -32.25
C LEU A 134 10.08 3.94 -32.33
N ASP A 135 9.93 3.14 -33.39
CA ASP A 135 10.70 1.92 -33.59
C ASP A 135 12.22 2.18 -33.61
N ASP A 136 12.66 3.26 -34.26
CA ASP A 136 14.06 3.68 -34.27
C ASP A 136 14.57 4.04 -32.85
N LEU A 137 13.79 4.82 -32.09
CA LEU A 137 14.15 5.20 -30.71
C LEU A 137 14.24 3.97 -29.79
N LEU A 138 13.25 3.09 -29.86
CA LEU A 138 13.17 1.87 -29.06
C LEU A 138 14.28 0.88 -29.44
N GLY A 139 14.59 0.81 -30.74
CA GLY A 139 15.72 0.06 -31.29
C GLY A 139 17.06 0.56 -30.76
N ASP A 140 17.30 1.88 -30.75
CA ASP A 140 18.50 2.46 -30.16
C ASP A 140 18.59 2.13 -28.66
N LYS A 141 17.48 2.20 -27.90
CA LYS A 141 17.49 1.79 -26.49
C LYS A 141 17.94 0.35 -26.29
N ASN A 142 17.42 -0.57 -27.09
CA ASN A 142 17.86 -1.97 -27.06
C ASN A 142 19.36 -2.09 -27.40
N PHE A 143 19.85 -1.36 -28.41
CA PHE A 143 21.26 -1.36 -28.78
C PHE A 143 22.17 -0.82 -27.67
N GLN A 144 21.82 0.31 -27.04
CA GLN A 144 22.57 0.88 -25.91
C GLN A 144 22.65 -0.10 -24.74
N LYS A 145 21.56 -0.84 -24.47
CA LYS A 145 21.54 -1.89 -23.44
C LYS A 145 22.44 -3.06 -23.81
N GLU A 146 22.42 -3.49 -25.07
CA GLU A 146 23.24 -4.60 -25.56
C GLU A 146 24.73 -4.30 -25.36
N ILE A 147 25.20 -3.12 -25.80
CA ILE A 147 26.61 -2.73 -25.65
C ILE A 147 26.99 -2.46 -24.18
N GLY A 148 26.04 -2.01 -23.37
CA GLY A 148 26.25 -1.74 -21.93
C GLY A 148 26.14 -2.97 -21.03
N LEU A 149 25.63 -4.09 -21.57
CA LEU A 149 25.21 -5.25 -20.78
C LEU A 149 26.35 -5.82 -19.94
N GLY A 150 27.53 -6.04 -20.53
CA GLY A 150 28.67 -6.61 -19.84
C GLY A 150 29.13 -5.77 -18.64
N LYS A 151 29.20 -4.44 -18.82
CA LYS A 151 29.56 -3.50 -17.75
C LYS A 151 28.51 -3.50 -16.64
N SER A 152 27.23 -3.48 -17.01
CA SER A 152 26.10 -3.49 -16.06
C SER A 152 26.08 -4.79 -15.23
N LEU A 153 26.22 -5.95 -15.88
CA LEU A 153 26.24 -7.25 -15.19
C LEU A 153 27.45 -7.39 -14.26
N LEU A 154 28.64 -6.94 -14.68
CA LEU A 154 29.83 -6.97 -13.84
C LEU A 154 29.66 -6.12 -12.57
N MET A 155 29.09 -4.91 -12.71
CA MET A 155 28.84 -4.03 -11.56
C MET A 155 27.84 -4.67 -10.59
N LYS A 156 26.72 -5.19 -11.12
CA LYS A 156 25.70 -5.88 -10.33
C LYS A 156 26.25 -7.11 -9.61
N LEU A 157 27.11 -7.89 -10.25
CA LEU A 157 27.76 -9.05 -9.63
C LEU A 157 28.64 -8.64 -8.45
N LYS A 158 29.48 -7.60 -8.61
CA LYS A 158 30.33 -7.10 -7.53
C LYS A 158 29.53 -6.64 -6.32
N THR A 159 28.45 -5.88 -6.56
CA THR A 159 27.53 -5.46 -5.49
C THR A 159 26.87 -6.67 -4.83
N ALA A 160 26.35 -7.62 -5.61
CA ALA A 160 25.70 -8.81 -5.08
C ALA A 160 26.64 -9.67 -4.21
N GLN A 161 27.91 -9.78 -4.56
CA GLN A 161 28.90 -10.51 -3.75
C GLN A 161 29.10 -9.89 -2.36
N VAL A 162 29.20 -8.56 -2.29
CA VAL A 162 29.36 -7.84 -1.02
C VAL A 162 28.09 -7.93 -0.17
N GLU A 163 26.94 -7.67 -0.77
CA GLU A 163 25.66 -7.68 -0.04
C GLU A 163 25.24 -9.10 0.38
N SER A 164 25.59 -10.13 -0.40
CA SER A 164 25.31 -11.51 -0.03
C SER A 164 25.99 -11.92 1.27
N ALA A 165 27.22 -11.47 1.52
CA ALA A 165 27.92 -11.80 2.77
C ALA A 165 27.22 -11.17 3.98
N LYS A 166 26.80 -9.91 3.87
CA LYS A 166 26.06 -9.19 4.92
C LYS A 166 24.71 -9.85 5.20
N HIS A 167 23.96 -10.17 4.16
CA HIS A 167 22.64 -10.79 4.31
C HIS A 167 22.72 -12.19 4.93
N VAL A 168 23.75 -12.98 4.61
CA VAL A 168 23.98 -14.29 5.24
C VAL A 168 24.25 -14.12 6.73
N GLU A 169 25.14 -13.21 7.11
CA GLU A 169 25.44 -12.95 8.54
C GLU A 169 24.20 -12.48 9.30
N GLN A 170 23.42 -11.57 8.72
CA GLN A 170 22.16 -11.08 9.30
C GLN A 170 21.13 -12.21 9.45
N PHE A 171 21.00 -13.07 8.43
CA PHE A 171 20.08 -14.20 8.45
C PHE A 171 20.47 -15.23 9.49
N GLU A 172 21.75 -15.59 9.60
CA GLU A 172 22.26 -16.53 10.60
C GLU A 172 22.09 -16.00 12.02
N SER A 173 22.40 -14.72 12.23
CA SER A 173 22.21 -14.05 13.53
C SER A 173 20.73 -14.02 13.95
N PHE A 174 19.84 -13.64 13.03
CA PHE A 174 18.40 -13.62 13.27
C PHE A 174 17.86 -15.02 13.57
N THR A 175 18.19 -16.00 12.73
CA THR A 175 17.71 -17.38 12.86
C THR A 175 18.25 -18.06 14.11
N GLY A 176 19.50 -17.77 14.50
CA GLY A 176 20.11 -18.29 15.72
C GLY A 176 19.47 -17.79 17.02
N GLY A 177 18.72 -16.67 16.96
CA GLY A 177 17.96 -16.14 18.08
C GLY A 177 16.55 -16.74 18.26
N LEU A 178 16.09 -17.57 17.31
CA LEU A 178 14.74 -18.13 17.29
C LEU A 178 14.70 -19.61 17.72
N ASP A 179 13.52 -20.10 18.09
CA ASP A 179 13.31 -21.51 18.39
C ASP A 179 13.56 -22.36 17.13
N PRO A 180 14.49 -23.33 17.16
CA PRO A 180 14.78 -24.19 16.01
C PRO A 180 13.54 -24.93 15.47
N VAL A 181 12.57 -25.27 16.32
CA VAL A 181 11.34 -25.94 15.88
C VAL A 181 10.50 -24.99 15.03
N MET A 182 10.34 -23.75 15.48
CA MET A 182 9.61 -22.70 14.75
C MET A 182 10.27 -22.40 13.39
N VAL A 183 11.60 -22.30 13.37
CA VAL A 183 12.36 -22.07 12.13
C VAL A 183 12.10 -23.21 11.14
N GLN A 184 12.17 -24.46 11.59
CA GLN A 184 11.97 -25.61 10.72
C GLN A 184 10.54 -25.70 10.17
N GLU A 185 9.54 -25.38 11.00
CA GLU A 185 8.14 -25.29 10.56
C GLU A 185 7.94 -24.20 9.50
N TYR A 186 8.57 -23.04 9.68
CA TYR A 186 8.50 -21.93 8.74
C TYR A 186 9.18 -22.25 7.40
N GLU A 187 10.38 -22.83 7.42
CA GLU A 187 11.09 -23.27 6.21
C GLU A 187 10.27 -24.27 5.40
N ASN A 188 9.65 -25.24 6.08
CA ASN A 188 8.77 -26.22 5.43
C ASN A 188 7.55 -25.55 4.78
N ALA A 189 6.97 -24.53 5.43
CA ALA A 189 5.86 -23.77 4.89
C ALA A 189 6.27 -22.98 3.63
N ILE A 190 7.44 -22.33 3.63
CA ILE A 190 7.97 -21.62 2.45
C ILE A 190 8.17 -22.60 1.30
N LEU A 191 8.91 -23.68 1.52
CA LEU A 191 9.20 -24.66 0.46
C LEU A 191 7.92 -25.29 -0.12
N ALA A 192 6.92 -25.53 0.73
CA ALA A 192 5.63 -26.03 0.29
C ALA A 192 4.90 -25.03 -0.63
N TRP A 193 4.96 -23.73 -0.30
CA TRP A 193 4.36 -22.65 -1.07
C TRP A 193 5.12 -22.33 -2.36
N GLU A 194 6.46 -22.33 -2.34
CA GLU A 194 7.28 -22.12 -3.55
C GLU A 194 7.09 -23.23 -4.58
N ALA A 195 6.83 -24.46 -4.12
CA ALA A 195 6.50 -25.59 -4.99
C ALA A 195 5.06 -25.52 -5.52
N ASP A 196 4.13 -24.94 -4.76
CA ASP A 196 2.71 -24.84 -5.09
C ASP A 196 2.09 -23.58 -4.46
N CYS A 197 1.97 -22.53 -5.26
CA CYS A 197 1.45 -21.24 -4.83
C CYS A 197 -0.06 -21.27 -4.48
N SER A 198 -0.74 -22.41 -4.64
CA SER A 198 -2.11 -22.60 -4.13
C SER A 198 -2.17 -22.85 -2.62
N LYS A 199 -1.04 -23.25 -2.01
CA LYS A 199 -0.93 -23.42 -0.57
C LYS A 199 -0.89 -22.08 0.15
N PRO A 200 -1.16 -22.04 1.47
CA PRO A 200 -1.03 -20.81 2.25
C PRO A 200 0.40 -20.26 2.17
N ASN A 201 0.53 -18.97 1.84
CA ASN A 201 1.82 -18.29 1.91
C ASN A 201 2.13 -17.97 3.39
N PRO A 202 3.26 -18.44 3.95
CA PRO A 202 3.62 -18.18 5.35
C PRO A 202 3.92 -16.70 5.64
N ASP A 203 4.37 -15.92 4.66
CA ASP A 203 4.61 -14.48 4.79
C ASP A 203 3.29 -13.67 4.77
N TYR A 204 2.17 -14.30 4.38
CA TYR A 204 0.86 -13.66 4.36
C TYR A 204 0.08 -13.95 5.65
N VAL A 205 0.17 -13.03 6.61
CA VAL A 205 -0.75 -13.01 7.75
C VAL A 205 -1.99 -12.24 7.35
N ARG A 206 -3.10 -12.96 7.10
CA ARG A 206 -4.40 -12.31 6.92
C ARG A 206 -4.76 -11.61 8.24
N SER A 207 -4.78 -10.28 8.24
CA SER A 207 -5.40 -9.57 9.36
C SER A 207 -6.85 -10.04 9.43
N SER A 208 -7.23 -10.70 10.52
CA SER A 208 -8.61 -11.13 10.74
C SER A 208 -9.59 -9.96 10.78
N SER A 209 -9.06 -8.75 10.92
CA SER A 209 -9.81 -7.52 11.09
C SER A 209 -10.08 -6.84 9.74
N LYS A 210 -11.31 -6.40 9.54
CA LYS A 210 -11.78 -5.66 8.36
C LYS A 210 -11.23 -4.22 8.39
N THR A 211 -10.83 -3.70 7.24
CA THR A 211 -10.46 -2.28 7.10
C THR A 211 -11.70 -1.39 7.14
N GLN A 212 -11.53 -0.09 7.36
CA GLN A 212 -12.62 0.89 7.31
C GLN A 212 -13.33 0.85 5.95
N ALA A 213 -12.56 0.70 4.86
CA ALA A 213 -13.10 0.57 3.51
C ALA A 213 -13.93 -0.72 3.32
N ASP A 214 -13.49 -1.84 3.88
CA ASP A 214 -14.25 -3.10 3.84
C ASP A 214 -15.57 -2.99 4.62
N VAL A 215 -15.54 -2.35 5.79
CA VAL A 215 -16.75 -2.10 6.60
C VAL A 215 -17.70 -1.15 5.88
N GLN A 216 -17.17 -0.09 5.25
CA GLN A 216 -17.97 0.83 4.44
C GLN A 216 -18.68 0.08 3.29
N LEU A 217 -17.96 -0.78 2.58
CA LEU A 217 -18.53 -1.58 1.49
C LEU A 217 -19.64 -2.51 1.99
N GLU A 218 -19.41 -3.24 3.09
CA GLU A 218 -20.40 -4.14 3.69
C GLU A 218 -21.67 -3.39 4.13
N LEU A 219 -21.50 -2.20 4.72
CA LEU A 219 -22.63 -1.36 5.12
C LEU A 219 -23.43 -0.89 3.90
N LEU A 220 -22.77 -0.46 2.82
CA LEU A 220 -23.44 -0.08 1.56
C LEU A 220 -24.18 -1.26 0.91
N GLU A 221 -23.58 -2.45 0.87
CA GLU A 221 -24.23 -3.67 0.37
C GLU A 221 -25.46 -4.04 1.19
N SER A 222 -25.38 -3.86 2.52
CA SER A 222 -26.50 -4.11 3.44
C SER A 222 -27.65 -3.12 3.23
N GLU A 223 -27.34 -1.82 3.03
CA GLU A 223 -28.31 -0.78 2.70
C GLU A 223 -29.00 -1.06 1.36
N GLN A 224 -28.23 -1.41 0.33
CA GLN A 224 -28.76 -1.75 -1.00
C GLN A 224 -29.66 -2.99 -0.96
N SER A 225 -29.28 -4.01 -0.21
CA SER A 225 -30.09 -5.22 -0.01
C SER A 225 -31.41 -4.89 0.69
N HIS A 226 -31.37 -4.05 1.72
CA HIS A 226 -32.56 -3.63 2.45
C HIS A 226 -33.51 -2.79 1.58
N LEU A 227 -32.99 -1.88 0.75
CA LEU A 227 -33.77 -1.11 -0.22
C LEU A 227 -34.45 -2.03 -1.25
N SER A 228 -33.72 -3.04 -1.74
CA SER A 228 -34.24 -4.03 -2.70
C SER A 228 -35.39 -4.85 -2.11
N LEU A 229 -35.32 -5.19 -0.82
CA LEU A 229 -36.36 -5.95 -0.11
C LEU A 229 -37.59 -5.11 0.25
N THR A 230 -37.39 -3.85 0.63
CA THR A 230 -38.47 -2.96 1.09
C THR A 230 -39.17 -2.19 -0.04
N GLY A 231 -38.61 -2.23 -1.26
CA GLY A 231 -39.13 -1.46 -2.41
C GLY A 231 -39.06 0.06 -2.19
N GLY A 232 -38.26 0.50 -1.22
CA GLY A 232 -38.07 1.90 -0.88
C GLY A 232 -37.18 2.61 -1.91
N HIS A 233 -37.45 3.88 -2.15
CA HIS A 233 -36.57 4.76 -2.91
C HIS A 233 -35.68 5.52 -1.93
N ALA A 234 -34.42 5.76 -2.30
CA ALA A 234 -33.55 6.62 -1.51
C ALA A 234 -34.18 8.03 -1.40
N ILE A 235 -34.34 8.53 -0.18
CA ILE A 235 -34.92 9.86 0.07
C ILE A 235 -33.93 10.97 -0.30
N HIS A 236 -32.63 10.67 -0.23
CA HIS A 236 -31.52 11.57 -0.55
C HIS A 236 -30.50 10.84 -1.43
N ASP A 237 -29.72 11.62 -2.19
CA ASP A 237 -28.66 11.09 -3.07
C ASP A 237 -27.52 10.43 -2.28
N THR A 238 -27.34 10.80 -1.01
CA THR A 238 -26.31 10.26 -0.12
C THR A 238 -26.90 9.22 0.83
N SER A 239 -26.28 8.05 0.90
CA SER A 239 -26.66 6.99 1.85
C SER A 239 -26.22 7.32 3.28
N VAL A 240 -26.82 6.67 4.28
CA VAL A 240 -26.47 6.89 5.70
C VAL A 240 -25.01 6.55 5.97
N THR A 241 -24.53 5.44 5.39
CA THR A 241 -23.11 5.05 5.46
C THR A 241 -22.20 6.12 4.88
N LEU A 242 -22.49 6.64 3.68
CA LEU A 242 -21.68 7.70 3.08
C LEU A 242 -21.71 8.99 3.91
N PHE A 243 -22.87 9.35 4.47
CA PHE A 243 -22.99 10.51 5.35
C PHE A 243 -22.10 10.38 6.59
N LEU A 244 -22.07 9.20 7.22
CA LEU A 244 -21.18 8.93 8.36
C LEU A 244 -19.70 8.99 7.95
N CYS A 245 -19.31 8.37 6.83
CA CYS A 245 -17.94 8.42 6.33
C CYS A 245 -17.46 9.85 6.09
N VAL A 246 -18.27 10.68 5.40
CA VAL A 246 -17.96 12.09 5.17
C VAL A 246 -17.84 12.85 6.50
N GLY A 247 -18.71 12.57 7.47
CA GLY A 247 -18.62 13.18 8.80
C GLY A 247 -17.32 12.84 9.54
N LEU A 248 -16.85 11.59 9.44
CA LEU A 248 -15.56 11.17 9.99
C LEU A 248 -14.39 11.87 9.29
N GLU A 249 -14.43 12.01 7.97
CA GLU A 249 -13.40 12.73 7.20
C GLU A 249 -13.35 14.22 7.57
N ILE A 250 -14.50 14.86 7.79
CA ILE A 250 -14.57 16.25 8.21
C ILE A 250 -13.96 16.42 9.60
N GLU A 251 -14.27 15.54 10.55
CA GLU A 251 -13.69 15.56 11.89
C GLU A 251 -12.16 15.40 11.85
N GLU A 252 -11.64 14.48 11.04
CA GLU A 252 -10.20 14.34 10.80
C GLU A 252 -9.59 15.62 10.20
N ALA A 253 -10.26 16.22 9.21
CA ALA A 253 -9.80 17.46 8.58
C ALA A 253 -9.81 18.65 9.55
N GLN A 254 -10.83 18.75 10.42
CA GLN A 254 -10.90 19.79 11.46
C GLN A 254 -9.70 19.72 12.40
N TYR A 255 -9.25 18.52 12.76
CA TYR A 255 -8.06 18.37 13.60
C TYR A 255 -6.79 18.96 12.93
N VAL A 256 -6.61 18.70 11.64
CA VAL A 256 -5.42 19.16 10.88
C VAL A 256 -5.48 20.67 10.60
N TYR A 257 -6.64 21.18 10.18
CA TYR A 257 -6.78 22.56 9.72
C TYR A 257 -7.23 23.54 10.81
N MET A 258 -7.78 23.05 11.92
CA MET A 258 -8.34 23.86 13.02
C MET A 258 -7.86 23.35 14.40
N PRO A 259 -6.54 23.30 14.67
CA PRO A 259 -6.00 22.72 15.91
C PRO A 259 -6.48 23.42 17.19
N GLU A 260 -6.86 24.70 17.11
CA GLU A 260 -7.43 25.46 18.24
C GLU A 260 -8.81 24.93 18.65
N MET A 261 -9.57 24.35 17.71
CA MET A 261 -10.91 23.80 17.95
C MET A 261 -10.86 22.48 18.74
N ALA A 262 -9.77 21.71 18.65
CA ALA A 262 -9.60 20.47 19.43
C ALA A 262 -9.71 20.73 20.95
N SER A 263 -9.34 21.92 21.41
CA SER A 263 -9.47 22.34 22.82
C SER A 263 -10.90 22.76 23.22
N LEU A 264 -11.75 23.10 22.25
CA LEU A 264 -13.09 23.67 22.43
C LEU A 264 -14.23 22.64 22.29
N ILE A 265 -13.97 21.48 21.71
CA ILE A 265 -14.96 20.38 21.52
C ILE A 265 -15.50 19.83 22.86
N THR A 266 -14.93 20.22 24.00
CA THR A 266 -15.38 19.81 25.34
C THR A 266 -16.49 20.67 25.95
N VAL A 267 -16.99 21.70 25.24
CA VAL A 267 -17.97 22.63 25.82
C VAL A 267 -19.30 22.56 25.09
N ASP A 268 -20.34 22.10 25.82
CA ASP A 268 -21.75 22.25 25.46
C ASP A 268 -22.07 23.74 25.25
N ILE A 269 -22.08 24.19 24.00
CA ILE A 269 -22.56 25.52 23.65
C ILE A 269 -23.58 25.38 22.52
N ILE A 270 -24.83 25.08 22.91
CA ILE A 270 -25.98 25.50 22.10
C ILE A 270 -26.17 26.99 22.39
N THR A 271 -25.53 27.85 21.61
CA THR A 271 -25.85 29.29 21.58
C THR A 271 -26.50 29.65 20.27
N ASP A 272 -27.65 30.34 20.35
CA ASP A 272 -28.46 30.87 19.23
C ASP A 272 -27.76 31.92 18.34
N THR A 273 -26.45 32.11 18.51
CA THR A 273 -25.65 32.99 17.65
C THR A 273 -25.20 32.23 16.40
N PRO A 274 -25.26 32.84 15.19
CA PRO A 274 -24.74 32.21 13.99
C PRO A 274 -23.23 32.02 14.14
N LEU A 275 -22.84 30.80 14.52
CA LEU A 275 -21.46 30.35 14.49
C LEU A 275 -21.00 30.35 13.04
N SER A 276 -19.74 30.72 12.81
CA SER A 276 -19.11 30.49 11.51
C SER A 276 -19.19 28.98 11.22
N PRO A 277 -19.27 28.53 9.96
CA PRO A 277 -19.27 27.11 9.64
C PRO A 277 -18.08 26.36 10.27
N GLU A 278 -16.96 27.04 10.45
CA GLU A 278 -15.75 26.53 11.12
C GLU A 278 -15.85 26.40 12.64
N SER A 279 -16.84 27.04 13.28
CA SER A 279 -17.08 26.97 14.73
C SER A 279 -18.35 26.19 15.10
N SER A 280 -19.03 25.60 14.12
CA SER A 280 -20.21 24.75 14.34
C SER A 280 -19.80 23.33 14.74
N LEU A 281 -20.36 22.81 15.83
CA LEU A 281 -20.12 21.43 16.27
C LEU A 281 -20.74 20.43 15.28
N LEU A 282 -19.94 19.47 14.81
CA LEU A 282 -20.43 18.36 14.01
C LEU A 282 -20.98 17.27 14.95
N PHE A 283 -22.31 17.16 15.03
CA PHE A 283 -22.96 16.14 15.86
C PHE A 283 -22.91 14.77 15.19
N LEU A 284 -21.83 14.02 15.44
CA LEU A 284 -21.73 12.61 15.10
C LEU A 284 -22.40 11.74 16.19
N PRO A 285 -22.73 10.46 15.91
CA PRO A 285 -23.48 9.61 16.85
C PRO A 285 -22.85 9.49 18.24
N HIS A 286 -21.51 9.56 18.34
CA HIS A 286 -20.77 9.49 19.60
C HIS A 286 -20.89 10.78 20.43
N ALA A 287 -21.20 11.92 19.80
CA ALA A 287 -21.42 13.22 20.44
C ALA A 287 -22.88 13.45 20.86
N LEU A 288 -23.78 12.48 20.64
CA LEU A 288 -25.18 12.58 21.05
C LEU A 288 -25.34 12.26 22.54
N ASN A 289 -26.14 13.06 23.24
CA ASN A 289 -26.50 12.82 24.64
C ASN A 289 -27.08 11.40 24.83
N PRO A 290 -26.71 10.66 25.89
CA PRO A 290 -27.21 9.31 26.14
C PRO A 290 -28.75 9.20 26.17
N GLU A 291 -29.44 10.27 26.56
CA GLU A 291 -30.91 10.34 26.58
C GLU A 291 -31.54 10.37 25.17
N LEU A 292 -30.83 10.89 24.17
CA LEU A 292 -31.29 10.95 22.77
C LEU A 292 -30.95 9.67 21.98
N GLN A 293 -30.07 8.83 22.51
CA GLN A 293 -29.67 7.54 21.92
C GLN A 293 -30.73 6.43 22.11
N ILE A 294 -31.84 6.71 22.80
CA ILE A 294 -32.89 5.72 23.13
C ILE A 294 -33.73 5.35 21.89
N SER A 295 -33.77 6.20 20.85
CA SER A 295 -34.53 5.93 19.62
C SER A 295 -33.94 4.73 18.85
N PRO A 296 -34.77 3.81 18.30
CA PRO A 296 -34.30 2.70 17.47
C PRO A 296 -33.43 3.14 16.28
N LEU A 297 -33.74 4.30 15.70
CA LEU A 297 -32.95 4.89 14.62
C LEU A 297 -31.57 5.36 15.10
N ALA A 298 -31.53 6.03 16.26
CA ALA A 298 -30.28 6.50 16.85
C ALA A 298 -29.38 5.32 17.24
N LYS A 299 -29.97 4.22 17.74
CA LYS A 299 -29.24 2.98 18.03
C LYS A 299 -28.65 2.34 16.78
N SER A 300 -29.42 2.22 15.69
CA SER A 300 -28.90 1.70 14.42
C SER A 300 -27.75 2.55 13.88
N LEU A 301 -27.85 3.88 14.00
CA LEU A 301 -26.81 4.80 13.55
C LEU A 301 -25.54 4.71 14.43
N ALA A 302 -25.73 4.57 15.74
CA ALA A 302 -24.65 4.33 16.70
C ALA A 302 -23.93 3.02 16.41
N GLU A 303 -24.64 1.94 16.09
CA GLU A 303 -24.05 0.64 15.72
C GLU A 303 -23.23 0.72 14.42
N MET A 304 -23.75 1.40 13.39
CA MET A 304 -23.00 1.62 12.13
C MET A 304 -21.74 2.46 12.37
N SER A 305 -21.88 3.55 13.13
CA SER A 305 -20.75 4.42 13.49
C SER A 305 -19.72 3.68 14.33
N ALA A 306 -20.14 2.83 15.29
CA ALA A 306 -19.24 2.01 16.09
C ALA A 306 -18.42 1.04 15.22
N LYS A 307 -19.05 0.38 14.24
CA LYS A 307 -18.33 -0.49 13.29
C LYS A 307 -17.27 0.28 12.50
N LEU A 308 -17.62 1.47 11.99
CA LEU A 308 -16.68 2.34 11.26
C LEU A 308 -15.53 2.80 12.17
N ARG A 309 -15.81 3.23 13.40
CA ARG A 309 -14.79 3.65 14.39
C ARG A 309 -13.85 2.52 14.79
N PHE A 310 -14.37 1.31 14.98
CA PHE A 310 -13.55 0.15 15.31
C PHE A 310 -12.55 -0.17 14.19
N ALA A 311 -13.02 -0.16 12.95
CA ALA A 311 -12.17 -0.37 11.78
C ALA A 311 -11.18 0.80 11.56
N GLN A 312 -11.62 2.05 11.74
CA GLN A 312 -10.77 3.24 11.70
C GLN A 312 -9.62 3.14 12.73
N ALA A 313 -9.90 2.70 13.96
CA ALA A 313 -8.88 2.50 14.98
C ALA A 313 -7.85 1.45 14.54
N LEU A 314 -8.29 0.30 14.04
CA LEU A 314 -7.39 -0.75 13.56
C LEU A 314 -6.50 -0.29 12.40
N ASP A 315 -7.08 0.40 11.42
CA ASP A 315 -6.35 0.95 10.28
C ASP A 315 -5.32 1.99 10.74
N SER A 316 -5.69 2.84 11.69
CA SER A 316 -4.79 3.84 12.29
C SER A 316 -3.62 3.18 13.01
N LEU A 317 -3.88 2.11 13.78
CA LEU A 317 -2.84 1.36 14.48
C LEU A 317 -1.88 0.70 13.49
N ALA A 318 -2.40 0.11 12.41
CA ALA A 318 -1.59 -0.45 11.34
C ALA A 318 -0.76 0.62 10.62
N GLU A 319 -1.27 1.85 10.48
CA GLU A 319 -0.52 2.99 9.95
C GLU A 319 0.59 3.47 10.90
N VAL A 320 0.33 3.53 12.21
CA VAL A 320 1.36 3.82 13.23
C VAL A 320 2.51 2.80 13.12
N GLN A 321 2.19 1.51 13.09
CA GLN A 321 3.18 0.44 12.98
C GLN A 321 4.02 0.55 11.70
N ARG A 322 3.37 0.74 10.54
CA ARG A 322 4.07 0.92 9.25
C ARG A 322 4.97 2.16 9.25
N SER A 323 4.48 3.27 9.81
CA SER A 323 5.23 4.53 9.86
C SER A 323 6.44 4.44 10.80
N LEU A 324 6.31 3.75 11.93
CA LEU A 324 7.42 3.45 12.85
C LEU A 324 8.48 2.54 12.20
N CYS A 325 8.06 1.53 11.42
CA CYS A 325 8.98 0.68 10.67
C CYS A 325 9.76 1.51 9.62
N MET A 326 9.06 2.38 8.88
CA MET A 326 9.70 3.29 7.93
C MET A 326 10.65 4.28 8.62
N LEU A 327 10.30 4.81 9.79
CA LEU A 327 11.18 5.66 10.60
C LEU A 327 12.45 4.93 11.01
N SER A 328 12.34 3.68 11.48
CA SER A 328 13.51 2.84 11.81
C SER A 328 14.46 2.72 10.63
N HIS A 329 13.91 2.36 9.46
CA HIS A 329 14.71 2.20 8.25
C HIS A 329 15.37 3.51 7.80
N LEU A 330 14.63 4.63 7.83
CA LEU A 330 15.17 5.95 7.46
C LEU A 330 16.27 6.42 8.43
N LEU A 331 16.16 6.07 9.72
CA LEU A 331 17.20 6.37 10.72
C LEU A 331 18.47 5.56 10.43
N SER A 332 18.35 4.26 10.17
CA SER A 332 19.48 3.40 9.78
C SER A 332 20.12 3.87 8.47
N TYR A 333 19.32 4.19 7.45
CA TYR A 333 19.80 4.74 6.18
C TYR A 333 20.56 6.05 6.38
N LYS A 334 20.01 6.97 7.19
CA LYS A 334 20.68 8.23 7.50
C LYS A 334 22.02 8.02 8.22
N HIS A 335 22.09 7.03 9.12
CA HIS A 335 23.30 6.73 9.85
C HIS A 335 24.39 6.11 8.95
N CYS A 336 24.02 5.18 8.07
CA CYS A 336 24.97 4.41 7.27
C CYS A 336 25.38 5.10 5.96
N GLU A 337 24.42 5.72 5.26
CA GLU A 337 24.58 6.08 3.83
C GLU A 337 24.61 7.59 3.58
N VAL A 338 24.11 8.41 4.51
CA VAL A 338 23.93 9.85 4.27
C VAL A 338 25.16 10.64 4.70
N GLN A 339 25.93 11.10 3.72
CA GLN A 339 27.10 11.98 3.91
C GLN A 339 26.88 13.36 3.28
N GLY A 340 27.36 14.42 3.95
CA GLY A 340 27.28 15.80 3.46
C GLY A 340 25.97 16.53 3.81
N GLN A 341 25.99 17.87 3.70
CA GLN A 341 24.95 18.76 4.20
C GLN A 341 23.59 18.58 3.49
N HIS A 342 23.59 18.53 2.15
CA HIS A 342 22.35 18.50 1.36
C HIS A 342 21.54 17.23 1.57
N LEU A 343 22.18 16.06 1.49
CA LEU A 343 21.55 14.77 1.73
C LEU A 343 21.07 14.62 3.18
N ASN A 344 21.80 15.21 4.15
CA ASN A 344 21.36 15.26 5.54
C ASN A 344 20.06 16.06 5.72
N THR A 345 19.93 17.20 5.06
CA THR A 345 18.69 17.99 5.08
C THR A 345 17.54 17.20 4.48
N GLN A 346 17.75 16.57 3.32
CA GLN A 346 16.71 15.77 2.66
C GLN A 346 16.27 14.57 3.52
N ALA A 347 17.21 13.82 4.08
CA ALA A 347 16.93 12.71 4.98
C ALA A 347 16.18 13.18 6.24
N ARG A 348 16.54 14.34 6.78
CA ARG A 348 15.82 14.93 7.92
C ARG A 348 14.39 15.32 7.56
N THR A 349 14.15 15.93 6.40
CA THR A 349 12.80 16.23 5.93
C THR A 349 11.95 14.96 5.77
N LEU A 350 12.53 13.85 5.30
CA LEU A 350 11.83 12.57 5.19
C LEU A 350 11.48 12.01 6.58
N LEU A 351 12.42 12.08 7.53
CA LEU A 351 12.19 11.68 8.92
C LEU A 351 11.09 12.52 9.57
N ASP A 352 11.14 13.85 9.43
CA ASP A 352 10.14 14.75 10.01
C ASP A 352 8.74 14.50 9.42
N LYS A 353 8.65 14.17 8.12
CA LYS A 353 7.39 13.77 7.48
C LYS A 353 6.87 12.43 8.02
N ALA A 354 7.73 11.45 8.20
CA ALA A 354 7.36 10.14 8.72
C ALA A 354 6.93 10.22 10.20
N ASP A 355 7.61 11.05 11.00
CA ASP A 355 7.25 11.35 12.39
C ASP A 355 5.89 12.07 12.48
N GLY A 356 5.68 13.08 11.63
CA GLY A 356 4.39 13.78 11.54
C GLY A 356 3.23 12.83 11.18
N LYS A 357 3.43 11.92 10.23
CA LYS A 357 2.43 10.87 9.90
C LYS A 357 2.16 9.94 11.08
N THR A 358 3.20 9.55 11.80
CA THR A 358 3.06 8.66 12.96
C THR A 358 2.22 9.30 14.06
N LYS A 359 2.46 10.59 14.35
CA LYS A 359 1.68 11.35 15.35
C LYS A 359 0.23 11.50 14.94
N LEU A 360 -0.03 11.88 13.69
CA LEU A 360 -1.39 12.04 13.17
C LEU A 360 -2.17 10.71 13.23
N ALA A 361 -1.53 9.60 12.84
CA ALA A 361 -2.14 8.27 12.91
C ALA A 361 -2.43 7.83 14.37
N ALA A 362 -1.53 8.16 15.31
CA ALA A 362 -1.75 7.89 16.73
C ALA A 362 -2.92 8.70 17.31
N GLU A 363 -3.05 9.97 16.92
CA GLU A 363 -4.17 10.82 17.33
C GLU A 363 -5.50 10.34 16.74
N ARG A 364 -5.50 9.94 15.46
CA ARG A 364 -6.65 9.30 14.81
C ARG A 364 -7.09 8.02 15.53
N TYR A 365 -6.13 7.20 15.96
CA TYR A 365 -6.39 6.03 16.78
C TYR A 365 -7.07 6.41 18.11
N HIS A 366 -6.55 7.41 18.81
CA HIS A 366 -7.13 7.89 20.07
C HIS A 366 -8.56 8.39 19.91
N CYS A 367 -8.82 9.24 18.92
CA CYS A 367 -10.17 9.76 18.65
C CYS A 367 -11.14 8.62 18.32
N ALA A 368 -10.73 7.67 17.47
CA ALA A 368 -11.56 6.53 17.10
C ALA A 368 -11.87 5.61 18.29
N GLN A 369 -10.86 5.34 19.13
CA GLN A 369 -11.00 4.52 20.33
C GLN A 369 -11.92 5.17 21.37
N GLN A 370 -11.76 6.49 21.63
CA GLN A 370 -12.62 7.23 22.55
C GLN A 370 -14.07 7.31 22.05
N ALA A 371 -14.28 7.56 20.76
CA ALA A 371 -15.61 7.55 20.17
C ALA A 371 -16.27 6.17 20.25
N TYR A 372 -15.50 5.09 20.05
CA TYR A 372 -16.00 3.73 20.22
C TYR A 372 -16.41 3.43 21.68
N LEU A 373 -15.58 3.88 22.65
CA LEU A 373 -15.88 3.77 24.08
C LEU A 373 -17.19 4.49 24.46
N GLN A 374 -17.43 5.68 23.90
CA GLN A 374 -18.66 6.44 24.12
C GLN A 374 -19.90 5.75 23.54
N LEU A 375 -19.77 5.07 22.41
CA LEU A 375 -20.88 4.39 21.73
C LEU A 375 -21.22 3.03 22.35
N MET A 376 -20.21 2.24 22.70
CA MET A 376 -20.39 0.83 23.10
C MET A 376 -20.18 0.59 24.60
N GLY A 377 -19.60 1.55 25.32
CA GLY A 377 -19.19 1.37 26.71
C GLY A 377 -17.99 0.43 26.85
N SER A 378 -17.57 0.16 28.09
CA SER A 378 -16.46 -0.76 28.38
C SER A 378 -16.84 -2.22 28.07
N GLY A 379 -15.87 -3.01 27.60
CA GLY A 379 -16.11 -4.41 27.24
C GLY A 379 -14.86 -5.17 26.78
N GLU A 380 -15.05 -6.40 26.30
CA GLU A 380 -13.95 -7.29 25.87
C GLU A 380 -13.12 -6.73 24.70
N TRP A 381 -13.68 -5.78 23.95
CA TRP A 381 -13.02 -5.09 22.84
C TRP A 381 -11.79 -4.29 23.28
N GLU A 382 -11.68 -3.89 24.56
CA GLU A 382 -10.51 -3.19 25.13
C GLU A 382 -9.24 -4.04 25.06
N ASN A 383 -9.37 -5.38 25.00
CA ASN A 383 -8.23 -6.27 24.77
C ASN A 383 -7.65 -6.13 23.36
N THR A 384 -8.47 -5.68 22.40
CA THR A 384 -8.08 -5.45 21.01
C THR A 384 -7.64 -4.01 20.79
N LEU A 385 -8.44 -3.03 21.24
CA LEU A 385 -8.15 -1.60 21.11
C LEU A 385 -7.67 -1.01 22.44
N LYS A 386 -6.42 -1.33 22.80
CA LYS A 386 -5.79 -0.84 24.05
C LYS A 386 -5.52 0.66 24.00
N VAL A 387 -5.46 1.30 25.17
CA VAL A 387 -4.96 2.69 25.24
C VAL A 387 -3.51 2.71 24.77
N LEU A 388 -3.19 3.62 23.84
CA LEU A 388 -1.85 3.78 23.27
C LEU A 388 -1.11 4.88 24.03
N ASP A 389 -0.16 4.55 24.89
CA ASP A 389 0.56 5.58 25.63
C ASP A 389 1.61 6.27 24.74
N GLN A 390 1.99 7.51 25.07
CA GLN A 390 3.08 8.22 24.36
C GLN A 390 4.39 7.42 24.34
N GLY A 391 4.61 6.56 25.34
CA GLY A 391 5.79 5.68 25.43
C GLY A 391 5.77 4.47 24.50
N ASP A 392 4.62 4.13 23.92
CA ASP A 392 4.43 3.03 22.98
C ASP A 392 4.74 3.45 21.55
N VAL A 393 4.58 4.75 21.23
CA VAL A 393 4.86 5.33 19.91
C VAL A 393 6.35 5.64 19.78
N ARG A 394 7.17 4.59 19.75
CA ARG A 394 8.62 4.69 19.61
C ARG A 394 9.19 3.72 18.58
N VAL A 395 10.28 4.13 17.97
CA VAL A 395 11.03 3.30 17.01
C VAL A 395 11.65 2.11 17.74
N LEU A 396 11.53 0.91 17.15
CA LEU A 396 12.25 -0.28 17.60
C LEU A 396 13.75 -0.05 17.38
N SER A 397 14.53 0.09 18.46
CA SER A 397 15.98 0.18 18.37
C SER A 397 16.59 -1.23 18.42
N GLU A 398 17.55 -1.52 17.53
CA GLU A 398 18.27 -2.81 17.46
C GLU A 398 19.23 -3.06 18.65
N HIS A 399 19.10 -2.30 19.76
CA HIS A 399 20.08 -2.30 20.86
C HIS A 399 19.49 -2.31 22.28
N GLU A 400 18.22 -2.66 22.48
CA GLU A 400 17.69 -2.89 23.82
C GLU A 400 17.95 -4.33 24.32
N ASP A 401 19.22 -4.74 24.33
CA ASP A 401 19.69 -5.81 25.21
C ASP A 401 20.39 -5.19 26.43
N GLY A 402 19.73 -5.31 27.58
CA GLY A 402 20.40 -5.39 28.89
C GLY A 402 21.14 -4.15 29.40
N GLY A 403 20.38 -3.15 29.87
CA GLY A 403 20.68 -2.33 31.05
C GLY A 403 22.06 -1.66 31.20
N HIS A 404 22.12 -0.34 31.06
CA HIS A 404 22.63 0.58 32.09
C HIS A 404 22.28 2.03 31.74
N ASN A 405 21.67 2.72 32.70
CA ASN A 405 21.26 4.11 32.64
C ASN A 405 22.50 5.02 32.63
N VAL A 406 22.80 5.72 31.53
CA VAL A 406 23.75 6.83 31.54
C VAL A 406 23.12 8.07 30.91
N ARG A 407 22.60 8.94 31.78
CA ARG A 407 22.32 10.34 31.47
C ARG A 407 23.65 11.05 31.15
N SER A 408 23.71 11.76 30.04
CA SER A 408 24.71 12.80 29.81
C SER A 408 24.12 13.94 28.97
N GLY A 409 23.60 14.96 29.64
CA GLY A 409 23.38 16.27 29.05
C GLY A 409 24.65 17.12 29.16
N PRO A 410 25.02 17.97 28.18
CA PRO A 410 26.11 18.91 28.35
C PRO A 410 25.58 20.25 28.85
N HIS A 411 25.85 20.54 30.12
CA HIS A 411 25.90 21.91 30.64
C HIS A 411 27.07 22.63 29.96
N LYS A 412 26.79 23.69 29.19
CA LYS A 412 27.77 24.73 28.87
C LYS A 412 27.36 26.01 29.56
N GLY A 413 27.94 26.27 30.73
CA GLY A 413 28.08 27.62 31.24
C GLY A 413 29.47 28.11 30.87
N HIS A 414 29.58 29.31 30.29
CA HIS A 414 30.76 30.16 30.37
C HIS A 414 30.29 31.62 30.47
N GLN A 415 31.09 32.36 31.24
CA GLN A 415 30.94 33.73 31.70
C GLN A 415 30.79 34.76 30.59
#